data_AF-H1RYJ0-F1
#
_entry.id   AF-H1RYJ0-F1
#
_cell.length_a   1.000
_cell.length_b   1.000
_cell.length_c   1.000
_cell.angle_alpha   90.00
_cell.angle_beta   90.00
_cell.angle_gamma   90.00
#
_symmetry.space_group_name_H-M   'P 1'
#
loop_
_entity.id
_entity.type
_entity.pdbx_description
1 polymer ?
#
loop_
_entity_poly.entity_id
_entity_poly.type
_entity_poly.pdbx_seq_one_letter_code
_entity_poly.pdbx_strand_id
1 'polypeptide(L)'
;MDLCFELATQLLGKLGDAIRVVDEVHGFQNFDMRAMIGFVDGTENPTGREAVDFTAIGDEDAEFAGSSYVIVQKYLHDMAGWNALPVEKQELIIGRKKLSDIELDADVKPSSSHSSLTTLDENGQEVKILRDNMPFGRPGAGEFGTYFIGYARSPAPIEQMLENMFVGRPPGNYDRLLDFSRAVTGSLFFVPSADLLEALADRSAPAAVVRQHE
;
A
#
# COMPACT_ATOMS: atom_id res chain seq x y z
N MET A 1 -12.22 1.70 16.32
CA MET A 1 -10.94 1.08 16.75
C MET A 1 -11.18 -0.12 17.64
N ASP A 2 -12.07 0.00 18.62
CA ASP A 2 -12.65 -1.11 19.40
C ASP A 2 -13.04 -2.34 18.56
N LEU A 3 -13.81 -2.18 17.46
CA LEU A 3 -14.24 -3.31 16.63
C LEU A 3 -13.05 -4.04 15.98
N CYS A 4 -12.08 -3.30 15.45
CA CYS A 4 -10.86 -3.87 14.86
C CYS A 4 -10.03 -4.61 15.92
N PHE A 5 -9.88 -4.01 17.11
CA PHE A 5 -9.14 -4.59 18.22
C PHE A 5 -9.77 -5.89 18.74
N GLU A 6 -11.09 -5.90 18.90
CA GLU A 6 -11.84 -7.08 19.34
C GLU A 6 -11.74 -8.21 18.32
N LEU A 7 -11.92 -7.91 17.02
CA LEU A 7 -11.76 -8.92 15.96
C LEU A 7 -10.35 -9.51 15.96
N ALA A 8 -9.31 -8.68 16.04
CA ALA A 8 -7.93 -9.14 16.12
C ALA A 8 -7.70 -10.04 17.35
N THR A 9 -8.25 -9.65 18.51
CA THR A 9 -8.18 -10.44 19.75
C THR A 9 -8.81 -11.83 19.58
N GLN A 10 -10.00 -11.91 18.98
CA GLN A 10 -10.66 -13.19 18.72
C GLN A 10 -9.90 -14.07 17.71
N LEU A 11 -9.34 -13.48 16.65
CA LEU A 11 -8.55 -14.21 15.65
C LEU A 11 -7.25 -14.76 16.25
N LEU A 12 -6.49 -13.93 16.96
CA LEU A 12 -5.25 -14.37 17.61
C LEU A 12 -5.50 -15.44 18.67
N GLY A 13 -6.60 -15.32 19.44
CA GLY A 13 -6.99 -16.33 20.42
C GLY A 13 -7.31 -17.69 19.79
N LYS A 14 -7.90 -17.71 18.58
CA LYS A 14 -8.17 -18.96 17.83
C LYS A 14 -6.92 -19.55 17.19
N LEU A 15 -6.02 -18.72 16.69
CA LEU A 15 -4.78 -19.17 16.03
C LEU A 15 -3.73 -19.64 17.06
N GLY A 16 -3.70 -19.06 18.26
CA GLY A 16 -2.84 -19.47 19.36
C GLY A 16 -1.37 -19.60 18.96
N ASP A 17 -0.72 -20.66 19.44
CA ASP A 17 0.71 -20.91 19.21
C ASP A 17 1.05 -21.38 17.80
N ALA A 18 0.06 -21.54 16.91
CA ALA A 18 0.31 -21.91 15.51
C ALA A 18 0.94 -20.77 14.71
N ILE A 19 0.84 -19.54 15.22
CA ILE A 19 1.39 -18.35 14.57
C ILE A 19 2.26 -17.53 15.54
N ARG A 20 3.02 -16.59 14.98
CA ARG A 20 3.66 -15.51 15.72
C ARG A 20 3.42 -14.21 14.97
N VAL A 21 2.86 -13.22 15.65
CA VAL A 21 2.71 -11.86 15.08
C VAL A 21 4.09 -11.26 14.88
N VAL A 22 4.35 -10.78 13.65
CA VAL A 22 5.66 -10.19 13.26
C VAL A 22 5.58 -8.69 13.01
N ASP A 23 4.40 -8.17 12.68
CA ASP A 23 4.11 -6.74 12.62
C ASP A 23 2.63 -6.53 13.02
N GLU A 24 2.36 -5.46 13.75
CA GLU A 24 1.02 -5.06 14.17
C GLU A 24 0.97 -3.53 14.16
N VAL A 25 0.04 -2.97 13.40
CA VAL A 25 -0.12 -1.52 13.24
C VAL A 25 -1.58 -1.15 13.38
N HIS A 26 -1.86 -0.25 14.31
CA HIS A 26 -3.20 0.30 14.53
C HIS A 26 -3.26 1.65 13.83
N GLY A 27 -3.80 1.64 12.61
CA GLY A 27 -4.00 2.83 11.81
C GLY A 27 -5.12 3.72 12.35
N PHE A 28 -5.07 5.01 12.04
CA PHE A 28 -6.16 5.94 12.34
C PHE A 28 -6.39 6.89 11.17
N GLN A 29 -7.65 7.28 10.97
CA GLN A 29 -7.96 8.37 10.05
C GLN A 29 -7.47 9.69 10.66
N ASN A 30 -6.73 10.46 9.88
CA ASN A 30 -6.17 11.74 10.30
C ASN A 30 -6.86 12.88 9.53
N PHE A 31 -7.59 13.73 10.25
CA PHE A 31 -8.39 14.83 9.71
C PHE A 31 -9.25 14.41 8.50
N ASP A 32 -9.19 15.18 7.42
CA ASP A 32 -9.84 15.01 6.11
C ASP A 32 -9.11 14.00 5.22
N MET A 33 -8.83 12.79 5.74
CA MET A 33 -8.13 11.71 5.02
C MET A 33 -6.68 12.04 4.65
N ARG A 34 -5.95 12.71 5.54
CA ARG A 34 -4.55 13.09 5.28
C ARG A 34 -3.56 12.05 5.75
N ALA A 35 -2.56 11.77 4.93
CA ALA A 35 -1.35 11.09 5.38
C ALA A 35 -0.62 11.91 6.47
N MET A 36 0.29 11.27 7.21
CA MET A 36 1.06 11.94 8.27
C MET A 36 1.89 13.13 7.78
N ILE A 37 2.26 13.13 6.49
CA ILE A 37 2.97 14.22 5.82
C ILE A 37 2.08 15.45 5.50
N GLY A 38 0.77 15.34 5.73
CA GLY A 38 -0.20 16.43 5.65
C GLY A 38 -0.83 16.66 4.27
N PHE A 39 -0.70 15.71 3.36
CA PHE A 39 -1.40 15.69 2.06
C PHE A 39 -2.59 14.73 2.14
N VAL A 40 -3.66 15.01 1.40
CA VAL A 40 -4.78 14.08 1.25
C VAL A 40 -4.26 12.80 0.58
N ASP A 41 -4.70 11.65 1.06
CA ASP A 41 -4.31 10.35 0.54
C ASP A 41 -5.54 9.59 0.02
N GLY A 42 -5.39 8.94 -1.13
CA GLY A 42 -6.45 8.18 -1.80
C GLY A 42 -7.27 8.95 -2.85
N THR A 43 -6.94 10.20 -3.18
CA THR A 43 -7.73 11.04 -4.11
C THR A 43 -7.97 10.40 -5.48
N GLU A 44 -6.94 9.79 -6.07
CA GLU A 44 -7.00 9.17 -7.40
C GLU A 44 -7.36 7.67 -7.37
N ASN A 45 -7.82 7.16 -6.22
CA ASN A 45 -8.25 5.76 -6.14
C ASN A 45 -9.41 5.50 -7.12
N PRO A 46 -9.43 4.35 -7.81
CA PRO A 46 -10.58 3.94 -8.58
C PRO A 46 -11.78 3.73 -7.65
N THR A 47 -13.00 3.97 -8.16
CA THR A 47 -14.22 3.87 -7.35
C THR A 47 -15.28 2.99 -8.00
N GLY A 48 -16.23 2.50 -7.19
CA GLY A 48 -17.34 1.70 -7.70
C GLY A 48 -16.87 0.47 -8.47
N ARG A 49 -17.35 0.32 -9.71
CA ARG A 49 -17.02 -0.84 -10.53
C ARG A 49 -15.57 -0.83 -11.03
N GLU A 50 -15.03 0.35 -11.31
CA GLU A 50 -13.65 0.52 -11.74
C GLU A 50 -12.66 -0.05 -10.70
N ALA A 51 -12.95 0.15 -9.41
CA ALA A 51 -12.13 -0.43 -8.34
C ALA A 51 -12.09 -1.96 -8.44
N VAL A 52 -13.23 -2.60 -8.71
CA VAL A 52 -13.30 -4.06 -8.90
C VAL A 52 -12.51 -4.48 -10.14
N ASP A 53 -12.67 -3.75 -11.25
CA ASP A 53 -12.03 -4.11 -12.52
C ASP A 53 -10.48 -4.02 -12.46
N PHE A 54 -9.93 -3.13 -11.61
CA PHE A 54 -8.48 -3.03 -11.37
C PHE A 54 -7.95 -3.97 -10.26
N THR A 55 -8.80 -4.44 -9.35
CA THR A 55 -8.34 -5.16 -8.14
C THR A 55 -8.68 -6.64 -8.11
N ALA A 56 -9.78 -7.04 -8.75
CA ALA A 56 -10.21 -8.44 -8.79
C ALA A 56 -9.65 -9.14 -10.04
N ILE A 57 -9.08 -10.33 -9.83
CA ILE A 57 -8.69 -11.24 -10.90
C ILE A 57 -9.94 -11.62 -11.71
N GLY A 58 -9.83 -11.50 -13.03
CA GLY A 58 -10.89 -11.84 -13.98
C GLY A 58 -10.61 -13.12 -14.77
N ASP A 59 -11.12 -13.16 -15.99
CA ASP A 59 -11.02 -14.30 -16.90
C ASP A 59 -9.58 -14.59 -17.35
N GLU A 60 -8.66 -13.65 -17.16
CA GLU A 60 -7.23 -13.86 -17.39
C GLU A 60 -6.64 -14.98 -16.52
N ASP A 61 -7.27 -15.27 -15.37
CA ASP A 61 -6.92 -16.37 -14.48
C ASP A 61 -8.17 -16.91 -13.77
N ALA A 62 -9.03 -17.57 -14.55
CA ALA A 62 -10.37 -17.99 -14.15
C ALA A 62 -10.42 -18.91 -12.91
N GLU A 63 -9.34 -19.64 -12.59
CA GLU A 63 -9.25 -20.47 -11.38
C GLU A 63 -9.26 -19.60 -10.10
N PHE A 64 -8.73 -18.38 -10.19
CA PHE A 64 -8.60 -17.45 -9.07
C PHE A 64 -9.52 -16.23 -9.20
N ALA A 65 -10.51 -16.27 -10.10
CA ALA A 65 -11.43 -15.18 -10.33
C ALA A 65 -12.07 -14.66 -9.02
N GLY A 66 -12.14 -13.33 -8.87
CA GLY A 66 -12.61 -12.66 -7.66
C GLY A 66 -11.59 -12.59 -6.51
N SER A 67 -10.42 -13.20 -6.66
CA SER A 67 -9.28 -13.00 -5.76
C SER A 67 -8.51 -11.73 -6.12
N SER A 68 -7.50 -11.36 -5.33
CA SER A 68 -6.67 -10.17 -5.54
C SER A 68 -5.23 -10.41 -5.09
N TYR A 69 -4.35 -9.46 -5.38
CA TYR A 69 -3.02 -9.36 -4.78
C TYR A 69 -2.98 -8.10 -3.92
N VAL A 70 -2.29 -8.20 -2.78
CA VAL A 70 -2.05 -7.06 -1.89
C VAL A 70 -0.58 -6.95 -1.55
N ILE A 71 -0.03 -5.74 -1.66
CA ILE A 71 1.31 -5.41 -1.16
C ILE A 71 1.17 -4.44 0.01
N VAL A 72 1.90 -4.73 1.08
CA VAL A 72 1.98 -3.87 2.27
C VAL A 72 3.42 -3.42 2.53
N GLN A 73 3.56 -2.17 2.95
CA GLN A 73 4.84 -1.60 3.37
C GLN A 73 4.62 -0.63 4.52
N LYS A 74 5.37 -0.82 5.61
CA LYS A 74 5.38 0.11 6.74
C LYS A 74 6.43 1.18 6.49
N TYR A 75 6.01 2.43 6.34
CA TYR A 75 6.91 3.58 6.20
C TYR A 75 7.01 4.37 7.50
N LEU A 76 8.25 4.69 7.90
CA LEU A 76 8.53 5.64 8.97
C LEU A 76 9.07 6.93 8.35
N HIS A 77 8.57 8.06 8.85
CA HIS A 77 8.82 9.38 8.27
C HIS A 77 9.78 10.21 9.11
N ASP A 78 10.76 10.86 8.46
CA ASP A 78 11.50 11.99 9.03
C ASP A 78 10.64 13.25 8.97
N MET A 79 9.77 13.41 9.96
CA MET A 79 8.90 14.59 10.05
C MET A 79 9.66 15.87 10.34
N ALA A 80 10.87 15.81 10.91
CA ALA A 80 11.68 17.01 11.15
C ALA A 80 12.23 17.55 9.83
N GLY A 81 12.84 16.67 9.03
CA GLY A 81 13.29 17.00 7.68
C GLY A 81 12.15 17.45 6.77
N TRP A 82 11.02 16.73 6.80
CA TRP A 82 9.85 17.08 5.99
C TRP A 82 9.30 18.47 6.32
N ASN A 83 9.10 18.76 7.61
CA ASN A 83 8.53 20.03 8.06
C ASN A 83 9.49 21.22 7.92
N ALA A 84 10.80 20.97 7.73
CA ALA A 84 11.76 22.02 7.42
C ALA A 84 11.66 22.53 5.97
N LEU A 85 11.01 21.77 5.08
CA LEU A 85 10.77 22.21 3.70
C LEU A 85 9.67 23.28 3.63
N PRO A 86 9.84 24.32 2.78
CA PRO A 86 8.72 25.15 2.35
C PRO A 86 7.61 24.30 1.72
N VAL A 87 6.36 24.73 1.89
CA VAL A 87 5.19 24.00 1.38
C VAL A 87 5.30 23.76 -0.12
N GLU A 88 5.77 24.74 -0.89
CA GLU A 88 5.92 24.65 -2.34
C GLU A 88 6.90 23.53 -2.74
N LYS A 89 7.93 23.26 -1.92
CA LYS A 89 8.83 22.12 -2.17
C LYS A 89 8.15 20.79 -1.87
N GLN A 90 7.36 20.72 -0.80
CA GLN A 90 6.57 19.52 -0.51
C GLN A 90 5.57 19.24 -1.64
N GLU A 91 4.91 20.28 -2.16
CA GLU A 91 3.98 20.17 -3.29
C GLU A 91 4.66 19.64 -4.55
N LEU A 92 5.88 20.10 -4.86
CA LEU A 92 6.66 19.57 -5.98
C LEU A 92 7.11 18.12 -5.78
N ILE A 93 7.39 17.71 -4.53
CA ILE A 93 7.73 16.32 -4.21
C ILE A 93 6.51 15.41 -4.37
N ILE A 94 5.33 15.83 -3.94
CA ILE A 94 4.11 15.02 -4.03
C ILE A 94 3.49 15.08 -5.43
N GLY A 95 3.58 16.23 -6.10
CA GLY A 95 2.92 16.51 -7.37
C GLY A 95 1.49 17.07 -7.24
N ARG A 96 1.11 17.56 -6.04
CA ARG A 96 -0.21 18.14 -5.75
C ARG A 96 -0.10 19.34 -4.81
N LYS A 97 -1.12 20.20 -4.78
CA LYS A 97 -1.26 21.30 -3.81
C LYS A 97 -1.63 20.75 -2.43
N LYS A 98 -0.94 21.23 -1.38
CA LYS A 98 -1.06 20.62 -0.05
C LYS A 98 -2.45 20.81 0.56
N LEU A 99 -2.97 22.02 0.52
CA LEU A 99 -4.25 22.34 1.15
C LEU A 99 -5.44 21.91 0.29
N SER A 100 -5.46 22.34 -0.98
CA SER A 100 -6.59 22.14 -1.90
C SER A 100 -6.59 20.78 -2.59
N ASP A 101 -5.50 20.01 -2.47
CA ASP A 101 -5.34 18.70 -3.10
C ASP A 101 -5.51 18.71 -4.63
N ILE A 102 -5.24 19.87 -5.25
CA ILE A 102 -5.30 20.01 -6.71
C ILE A 102 -3.99 19.48 -7.30
N GLU A 103 -4.06 18.62 -8.31
CA GLU A 103 -2.88 18.14 -9.03
C GLU A 103 -2.11 19.30 -9.69
N LEU A 104 -0.77 19.23 -9.67
CA LEU A 104 0.04 20.23 -10.35
C LEU A 104 -0.03 20.08 -11.87
N ASP A 105 -0.05 21.21 -12.58
CA ASP A 105 0.02 21.26 -14.02
C ASP A 105 1.28 20.56 -14.57
N ALA A 106 1.17 19.94 -15.73
CA ALA A 106 2.22 19.08 -16.30
C ALA A 106 3.54 19.81 -16.60
N ASP A 107 3.51 21.12 -16.86
CA ASP A 107 4.69 21.95 -17.10
C ASP A 107 5.42 22.36 -15.81
N VAL A 108 4.76 22.25 -14.66
CA VAL A 108 5.32 22.54 -13.33
C VAL A 108 5.67 21.25 -12.58
N LYS A 109 4.88 20.19 -12.76
CA LYS A 109 5.00 18.93 -12.03
C LYS A 109 6.30 18.19 -12.39
N PRO A 110 7.24 17.99 -11.43
CA PRO A 110 8.46 17.27 -11.72
C PRO A 110 8.20 15.82 -12.13
N SER A 111 9.02 15.29 -13.03
CA SER A 111 8.98 13.87 -13.41
C SER A 111 9.36 12.92 -12.28
N SER A 112 10.05 13.41 -11.23
CA SER A 112 10.38 12.69 -9.99
C SER A 112 9.38 12.90 -8.85
N SER A 113 8.28 13.62 -9.10
CA SER A 113 7.23 13.72 -8.08
C SER A 113 6.56 12.37 -7.85
N HIS A 114 6.08 12.14 -6.63
CA HIS A 114 5.41 10.90 -6.24
C HIS A 114 4.31 10.54 -7.23
N SER A 115 3.39 11.48 -7.52
CA SER A 115 2.30 11.22 -8.47
C SER A 115 2.79 10.90 -9.88
N SER A 116 3.80 11.59 -10.41
CA SER A 116 4.37 11.28 -11.73
C SER A 116 4.95 9.86 -11.82
N LEU A 117 5.56 9.35 -10.75
CA LEU A 117 6.18 8.02 -10.72
C LEU A 117 5.17 6.90 -10.43
N THR A 118 4.05 7.23 -9.79
CA THR A 118 2.98 6.28 -9.47
C THR A 118 1.82 6.29 -10.47
N THR A 119 1.76 7.24 -11.41
CA THR A 119 0.81 7.17 -12.53
C THR A 119 1.38 6.27 -13.63
N LEU A 120 0.68 5.18 -13.92
CA LEU A 120 1.04 4.23 -14.97
C LEU A 120 0.12 4.40 -16.17
N ASP A 121 0.70 4.37 -17.37
CA ASP A 121 -0.03 4.32 -18.63
C ASP A 121 0.38 3.05 -19.39
N GLU A 122 -0.61 2.28 -19.80
CA GLU A 122 -0.45 1.14 -20.69
C GLU A 122 -1.35 1.35 -21.92
N ASN A 123 -0.72 1.56 -23.08
CA ASN A 123 -1.42 1.77 -24.36
C ASN A 123 -2.42 2.95 -24.35
N GLY A 124 -2.10 4.04 -23.64
CA GLY A 124 -2.97 5.21 -23.54
C GLY A 124 -4.13 5.03 -22.56
N GLN A 125 -4.10 3.98 -21.73
CA GLN A 125 -5.04 3.77 -20.63
C GLN A 125 -4.28 3.78 -19.30
N GLU A 126 -4.82 4.51 -18.34
CA GLU A 126 -4.24 4.54 -17.00
C GLU A 126 -4.44 3.20 -16.30
N VAL A 127 -3.36 2.66 -15.73
CA VAL A 127 -3.41 1.45 -14.92
C VAL A 127 -3.42 1.86 -13.45
N LYS A 128 -4.51 1.54 -12.76
CA LYS A 128 -4.73 1.92 -11.36
C LYS A 128 -4.55 0.74 -10.41
N ILE A 129 -4.33 1.09 -9.15
CA ILE A 129 -4.37 0.21 -7.99
C ILE A 129 -5.34 0.82 -6.99
N LEU A 130 -5.87 0.03 -6.06
CA LEU A 130 -6.66 0.55 -4.94
C LEU A 130 -5.79 0.64 -3.69
N ARG A 131 -5.62 1.84 -3.14
CA ARG A 131 -4.84 2.05 -1.91
C ARG A 131 -5.74 2.32 -0.73
N ASP A 132 -5.35 1.86 0.44
CA ASP A 132 -6.03 2.19 1.70
C ASP A 132 -5.02 2.56 2.79
N ASN A 133 -4.15 3.50 2.44
CA ASN A 133 -3.06 3.94 3.30
C ASN A 133 -3.57 4.48 4.63
N MET A 134 -3.00 4.00 5.72
CA MET A 134 -3.39 4.46 7.06
C MET A 134 -2.21 5.12 7.80
N PRO A 135 -2.40 6.35 8.31
CA PRO A 135 -1.52 6.94 9.31
C PRO A 135 -1.36 6.06 10.54
N PHE A 136 -0.15 5.98 11.07
CA PHE A 136 0.12 5.41 12.40
C PHE A 136 1.25 6.19 13.09
N GLY A 137 1.40 6.04 14.40
CA GLY A 137 2.52 6.65 15.10
C GLY A 137 2.48 6.53 16.61
N ARG A 138 3.61 6.90 17.21
CA ARG A 138 3.83 6.99 18.66
C ARG A 138 4.54 8.32 18.92
N PRO A 139 3.80 9.44 19.09
CA PRO A 139 4.40 10.77 19.21
C PRO A 139 5.44 10.89 20.34
N GLY A 140 5.20 10.22 21.48
CA GLY A 140 6.16 10.19 22.59
C GLY A 140 7.48 9.47 22.29
N ALA A 141 7.53 8.66 21.23
CA ALA A 141 8.74 8.00 20.73
C ALA A 141 9.27 8.67 19.43
N GLY A 142 8.62 9.73 18.95
CA GLY A 142 8.97 10.38 17.68
C GLY A 142 8.68 9.52 16.44
N GLU A 143 7.85 8.49 16.55
CA GLU A 143 7.48 7.63 15.41
C GLU A 143 6.23 8.17 14.73
N PHE A 144 6.35 8.50 13.45
CA PHE A 144 5.26 8.93 12.59
C PHE A 144 5.37 8.16 11.28
N GLY A 145 4.28 7.59 10.80
CA GLY A 145 4.37 6.69 9.66
C GLY A 145 3.08 6.57 8.85
N THR A 146 3.24 5.98 7.67
CA THR A 146 2.15 5.56 6.81
C THR A 146 2.27 4.05 6.64
N TYR A 147 1.19 3.33 6.91
CA TYR A 147 1.07 1.93 6.52
C TYR A 147 0.49 1.88 5.12
N PHE A 148 1.34 1.65 4.13
CA PHE A 148 0.92 1.47 2.75
C PHE A 148 0.29 0.10 2.60
N ILE A 149 -0.86 0.08 1.93
CA ILE A 149 -1.53 -1.13 1.46
C ILE A 149 -2.11 -0.84 0.08
N GLY A 150 -1.74 -1.66 -0.91
CA GLY A 150 -2.18 -1.53 -2.29
C GLY A 150 -2.72 -2.85 -2.82
N TYR A 151 -3.93 -2.83 -3.38
CA TYR A 151 -4.60 -3.96 -4.03
C TYR A 151 -4.56 -3.81 -5.54
N ALA A 152 -4.37 -4.93 -6.25
CA ALA A 152 -4.42 -5.00 -7.70
C ALA A 152 -4.74 -6.43 -8.15
N ARG A 153 -5.32 -6.58 -9.35
CA ARG A 153 -5.61 -7.90 -9.93
C ARG A 153 -4.35 -8.68 -10.35
N SER A 154 -3.21 -8.00 -10.42
CA SER A 154 -1.89 -8.61 -10.55
C SER A 154 -0.87 -7.78 -9.76
N PRO A 155 0.28 -8.33 -9.33
CA PRO A 155 1.28 -7.55 -8.60
C PRO A 155 2.01 -6.53 -9.48
N ALA A 156 2.01 -6.73 -10.81
CA ALA A 156 2.84 -5.99 -11.75
C ALA A 156 2.67 -4.46 -11.70
N PRO A 157 1.45 -3.87 -11.60
CA PRO A 157 1.31 -2.43 -11.49
C PRO A 157 1.97 -1.86 -10.24
N ILE A 158 1.79 -2.52 -9.07
CA ILE A 158 2.39 -2.04 -7.82
C ILE A 158 3.92 -2.21 -7.89
N GLU A 159 4.43 -3.32 -8.41
CA GLU A 159 5.86 -3.54 -8.60
C GLU A 159 6.49 -2.49 -9.54
N GLN A 160 5.79 -2.12 -10.62
CA GLN A 160 6.26 -1.08 -11.53
C GLN A 160 6.26 0.30 -10.87
N MET A 161 5.24 0.63 -10.06
CA MET A 161 5.23 1.87 -9.26
C MET A 161 6.40 1.88 -8.27
N LEU A 162 6.67 0.77 -7.59
CA LEU A 162 7.80 0.63 -6.67
C LEU A 162 9.14 0.76 -7.39
N GLU A 163 9.31 0.17 -8.57
CA GLU A 163 10.53 0.33 -9.37
C GLU A 163 10.72 1.81 -9.77
N ASN A 164 9.67 2.46 -10.28
CA ASN A 164 9.71 3.88 -10.60
C ASN A 164 10.09 4.73 -9.38
N MET A 165 9.53 4.42 -8.20
CA MET A 165 9.80 5.15 -6.97
C MET A 165 11.23 4.94 -6.46
N PHE A 166 11.69 3.70 -6.35
CA PHE A 166 12.96 3.37 -5.69
C PHE A 166 14.18 3.43 -6.62
N VAL A 167 14.03 3.00 -7.88
CA VAL A 167 15.11 3.03 -8.88
C VAL A 167 15.10 4.35 -9.65
N GLY A 168 13.91 4.89 -9.91
CA GLY A 168 13.71 6.10 -10.69
C GLY A 168 13.42 5.85 -12.16
N ARG A 169 12.71 6.80 -12.78
CA ARG A 169 12.38 6.78 -14.21
C ARG A 169 12.77 8.12 -14.85
N PRO A 170 13.84 8.19 -15.69
CA PRO A 170 14.85 7.14 -15.91
C PRO A 170 15.64 6.81 -14.62
N PRO A 171 16.43 5.71 -14.59
CA PRO A 171 17.19 5.33 -13.40
C PRO A 171 17.99 6.49 -12.78
N GLY A 172 17.84 6.69 -11.47
CA GLY A 172 18.39 7.82 -10.72
C GLY A 172 17.42 9.00 -10.53
N ASN A 173 16.34 9.09 -11.31
CA ASN A 173 15.25 10.05 -11.12
C ASN A 173 14.14 9.45 -10.23
N TYR A 174 14.51 9.09 -9.00
CA TYR A 174 13.68 8.40 -8.02
C TYR A 174 12.68 9.35 -7.33
N ASP A 175 11.74 8.77 -6.60
CA ASP A 175 10.71 9.50 -5.85
C ASP A 175 11.31 10.20 -4.63
N ARG A 176 11.25 11.53 -4.65
CA ARG A 176 11.81 12.39 -3.60
C ARG A 176 11.08 12.25 -2.26
N LEU A 177 9.88 11.67 -2.21
CA LEU A 177 9.23 11.36 -0.95
C LEU A 177 10.04 10.34 -0.12
N LEU A 178 10.80 9.46 -0.78
CA LEU A 178 11.65 8.46 -0.12
C LEU A 178 12.86 9.08 0.62
N ASP A 179 13.21 10.35 0.33
CA ASP A 179 14.19 11.09 1.13
C ASP A 179 13.68 11.34 2.57
N PHE A 180 12.37 11.27 2.79
CA PHE A 180 11.71 11.49 4.07
C PHE A 180 10.94 10.27 4.58
N SER A 181 10.81 9.22 3.77
CA SER A 181 9.95 8.06 4.06
C SER A 181 10.74 6.77 3.86
N ARG A 182 11.00 6.04 4.96
CA ARG A 182 11.75 4.78 4.92
C ARG A 182 10.84 3.58 5.09
N ALA A 183 10.78 2.71 4.08
CA ALA A 183 10.16 1.40 4.20
C ALA A 183 10.96 0.53 5.20
N VAL A 184 10.30 0.02 6.22
CA VAL A 184 10.88 -0.92 7.21
C VAL A 184 10.35 -2.34 7.07
N THR A 185 9.29 -2.52 6.28
CA THR A 185 8.74 -3.82 5.87
C THR A 185 8.36 -3.78 4.39
N GLY A 186 8.21 -4.95 3.78
CA GLY A 186 7.66 -5.14 2.45
C GLY A 186 7.18 -6.58 2.31
N SER A 187 5.92 -6.78 1.94
CA SER A 187 5.33 -8.11 1.80
C SER A 187 4.24 -8.12 0.75
N LEU A 188 4.22 -9.16 -0.07
CA LEU A 188 3.19 -9.46 -1.07
C LEU A 188 2.38 -10.64 -0.57
N PHE A 189 1.05 -10.52 -0.60
CA PHE A 189 0.12 -11.59 -0.29
C PHE A 189 -0.88 -11.78 -1.43
N PHE A 190 -1.32 -13.01 -1.61
CA PHE A 190 -2.51 -13.33 -2.39
C PHE A 190 -3.73 -13.27 -1.48
N VAL A 191 -4.80 -12.64 -1.95
CA VAL A 191 -6.07 -12.47 -1.24
C VAL A 191 -7.11 -13.36 -1.94
N PRO A 192 -7.39 -14.56 -1.43
CA PRO A 192 -8.34 -15.46 -2.08
C PRO A 192 -9.75 -14.86 -2.07
N SER A 193 -10.55 -15.23 -3.08
CA SER A 193 -12.01 -15.04 -3.02
C SER A 193 -12.59 -15.73 -1.78
N ALA A 194 -13.77 -15.29 -1.33
CA ALA A 194 -14.43 -15.88 -0.16
C ALA A 194 -14.64 -17.40 -0.34
N ASP A 195 -15.13 -17.81 -1.51
CA ASP A 195 -15.34 -19.23 -1.86
C ASP A 195 -14.03 -20.03 -1.80
N LEU A 196 -12.92 -19.46 -2.31
CA LEU A 196 -11.61 -20.11 -2.25
C LEU A 196 -11.09 -20.19 -0.80
N LEU A 197 -11.28 -19.15 0.01
CA LEU A 197 -10.89 -19.16 1.41
C LEU A 197 -11.65 -20.23 2.20
N GLU A 198 -12.95 -20.37 1.97
CA GLU A 198 -13.77 -21.43 2.56
C GLU A 198 -13.29 -22.82 2.12
N ALA A 199 -13.03 -23.03 0.83
CA ALA A 199 -12.51 -24.30 0.33
C ALA A 199 -11.12 -24.66 0.91
N LEU A 200 -10.28 -23.67 1.22
CA LEU A 200 -8.98 -23.89 1.88
C LEU A 200 -9.13 -24.36 3.32
N ALA A 201 -10.19 -23.95 4.04
CA ALA A 201 -10.46 -24.39 5.40
C ALA A 201 -10.79 -25.90 5.48
N ASP A 202 -11.39 -26.44 4.42
CA ASP A 202 -11.76 -27.86 4.31
C ASP A 202 -10.61 -28.73 3.77
N ARG A 203 -9.49 -28.12 3.36
CA ARG A 203 -8.34 -28.86 2.82
C ARG A 203 -7.68 -29.66 3.94
N SER A 204 -7.62 -30.98 3.75
CA SER A 204 -6.81 -31.84 4.62
C SER A 204 -5.35 -31.40 4.56
N ALA A 205 -4.71 -31.21 5.71
CA ALA A 205 -3.29 -30.90 5.77
C ALA A 205 -2.51 -31.97 4.98
N PRO A 206 -1.57 -31.57 4.10
CA PRO A 206 -0.74 -32.55 3.41
C PRO A 206 -0.03 -33.41 4.44
N ALA A 207 0.00 -34.72 4.22
CA ALA A 207 0.70 -35.65 5.09
C ALA A 207 2.14 -35.17 5.30
N ALA A 208 2.55 -35.01 6.56
CA ALA A 208 3.89 -34.58 6.90
C ALA A 208 4.89 -35.53 6.20
N VAL A 209 5.68 -35.00 5.27
CA VAL A 209 6.78 -35.77 4.66
C VAL A 209 7.83 -35.93 5.75
N VAL A 210 7.79 -37.08 6.44
CA VAL A 210 8.88 -37.51 7.32
C VAL A 210 10.08 -37.74 6.41
N ARG A 211 10.97 -36.75 6.33
CA ARG A 211 12.32 -36.99 5.82
C ARG A 211 13.02 -37.90 6.83
N GLN A 212 13.04 -39.20 6.55
CA GLN A 212 13.98 -40.10 7.19
C GLN A 212 15.37 -39.64 6.76
N HIS A 213 16.13 -39.10 7.71
CA HIS A 213 17.56 -38.94 7.56
C HIS A 213 18.18 -40.33 7.67
N GLU A 214 18.64 -40.88 6.55
CA GLU A 214 19.74 -41.86 6.51
C GLU A 214 21.07 -41.13 6.30
#